data_AF-A0A545B4X1-F1
#
_entry.id   AF-A0A545B4X1-F1
#
_cell.length_a   1.000
_cell.length_b   1.000
_cell.length_c   1.000
_cell.angle_alpha   90.00
_cell.angle_beta   90.00
_cell.angle_gamma   90.00
#
_symmetry.space_group_name_H-M   'P 1'
#
loop_
_entity.id
_entity.type
_entity.pdbx_description
1 polymer ?
#
loop_
_entity_poly.entity_id
_entity_poly.type
_entity_poly.pdbx_seq_one_letter_code
_entity_poly.pdbx_strand_id
1 'polypeptide(L)'
;MGEAEAKITGWELIGPAVEKGVNYRRYRHSCGHHQEIARANMQTERVCCGGCGIGWATAPSFIYCMRFGILHMPHMIKLGFSRNPRSRLHHQLMCSPEIGGTILLTASMPTGRTAQSLEKRMHGALKRTHPDAIIPPEQYREHLRVKSEIYEARLETTILAMLNQFGTGTDPSV
;
A
#
# COMPACT_ATOMS: atom_id res chain seq x y z
N MET A 1 3.71 -31.53 15.17
CA MET A 1 3.13 -30.33 15.80
C MET A 1 3.79 -29.10 15.18
N GLY A 2 2.99 -28.29 14.49
CA GLY A 2 3.43 -27.09 13.77
C GLY A 2 2.52 -26.75 12.58
N GLU A 3 1.22 -26.99 12.75
CA GLU A 3 0.17 -26.60 11.81
C GLU A 3 -0.09 -25.08 11.92
N ALA A 4 -0.36 -24.44 10.77
CA ALA A 4 -0.86 -23.08 10.54
C ALA A 4 0.05 -22.13 9.71
N GLU A 5 0.89 -22.62 8.79
CA GLU A 5 1.65 -21.75 7.87
C GLU A 5 1.05 -21.62 6.45
N ALA A 6 -0.28 -21.71 6.32
CA ALA A 6 -0.99 -21.23 5.14
C ALA A 6 -2.31 -20.57 5.57
N LYS A 7 -2.28 -19.26 5.82
CA LYS A 7 -3.49 -18.45 6.05
C LYS A 7 -4.09 -17.92 4.75
N ILE A 8 -3.38 -18.07 3.63
CA ILE A 8 -3.79 -17.52 2.35
C ILE A 8 -4.48 -18.59 1.54
N THR A 9 -5.76 -18.34 1.24
CA THR A 9 -6.57 -19.16 0.34
C THR A 9 -5.84 -19.39 -0.98
N GLY A 10 -5.70 -20.66 -1.35
CA GLY A 10 -5.08 -21.07 -2.62
C GLY A 10 -3.57 -21.35 -2.54
N TRP A 11 -2.95 -21.32 -1.36
CA TRP A 11 -1.56 -21.75 -1.16
C TRP A 11 -1.45 -22.93 -0.21
N GLU A 12 -0.63 -23.90 -0.58
CA GLU A 12 -0.35 -25.11 0.20
C GLU A 12 1.15 -25.23 0.46
N LEU A 13 1.54 -25.51 1.70
CA LEU A 13 2.93 -25.73 2.07
C LEU A 13 3.36 -27.13 1.62
N ILE A 14 4.37 -27.20 0.74
CA ILE A 14 4.94 -28.46 0.26
C ILE A 14 6.10 -28.92 1.13
N GLY A 15 6.91 -27.97 1.62
CA GLY A 15 8.08 -28.31 2.42
C GLY A 15 9.15 -27.22 2.51
N PRO A 16 10.38 -27.57 2.93
CA PRO A 16 11.50 -26.64 2.96
C PRO A 16 11.85 -26.12 1.57
N ALA A 17 12.42 -24.91 1.52
CA ALA A 17 13.07 -24.42 0.31
C ALA A 17 14.29 -25.30 -0.03
N VAL A 18 14.50 -25.52 -1.33
CA VAL A 18 15.61 -26.28 -1.91
C VAL A 18 16.77 -25.35 -2.23
N GLU A 19 16.49 -24.17 -2.79
CA GLU A 19 17.52 -23.23 -3.24
C GLU A 19 17.74 -22.09 -2.25
N LYS A 20 16.67 -21.58 -1.63
CA LYS A 20 16.76 -20.48 -0.67
C LYS A 20 16.96 -20.95 0.76
N GLY A 21 17.60 -20.09 1.57
CA GLY A 21 17.90 -20.40 2.97
C GLY A 21 16.68 -20.66 3.85
N VAL A 22 16.92 -21.02 5.11
CA VAL A 22 15.93 -21.53 6.10
C VAL A 22 14.69 -20.64 6.31
N ASN A 23 14.75 -19.37 5.94
CA ASN A 23 13.64 -18.40 6.01
C ASN A 23 12.63 -18.54 4.86
N TYR A 24 12.90 -19.42 3.90
CA TYR A 24 12.02 -19.71 2.78
C TYR A 24 11.38 -21.09 2.93
N ARG A 25 10.22 -21.23 2.32
CA ARG A 25 9.49 -22.49 2.20
C ARG A 25 8.99 -22.63 0.77
N ARG A 26 8.80 -23.86 0.34
CA ARG A 26 8.25 -24.18 -0.97
C ARG A 26 6.74 -24.36 -0.84
N TYR A 27 6.00 -23.63 -1.66
CA TYR A 27 4.53 -23.69 -1.67
C TYR A 27 3.99 -24.02 -3.06
N ARG A 28 2.83 -24.66 -3.10
CA ARG A 28 2.03 -24.93 -4.29
C ARG A 28 0.86 -23.97 -4.30
N HIS A 29 0.68 -23.24 -5.39
CA HIS A 29 -0.53 -22.46 -5.63
C HIS A 29 -1.63 -23.35 -6.21
N SER A 30 -2.89 -22.96 -6.03
CA SER A 30 -4.09 -23.62 -6.59
C SER A 30 -4.04 -23.78 -8.12
N CYS A 31 -3.28 -22.95 -8.83
CA CYS A 31 -3.02 -23.09 -10.27
C CYS A 31 -1.99 -24.17 -10.63
N GLY A 32 -1.42 -24.86 -9.65
CA GLY A 32 -0.37 -25.88 -9.82
C GLY A 32 1.06 -25.34 -9.83
N HIS A 33 1.28 -24.02 -9.78
CA HIS A 33 2.63 -23.44 -9.78
C HIS A 33 3.33 -23.64 -8.43
N HIS A 34 4.63 -23.99 -8.49
CA HIS A 34 5.49 -24.16 -7.32
C HIS A 34 6.49 -23.01 -7.21
N GLN A 35 6.63 -22.42 -6.04
CA GLN A 35 7.64 -21.38 -5.81
C GLN A 35 8.12 -21.32 -4.36
N GLU A 36 9.32 -20.79 -4.19
CA GLU A 36 9.91 -20.55 -2.88
C GLU A 36 9.60 -19.14 -2.38
N ILE A 37 8.86 -19.07 -1.28
CA ILE A 37 8.36 -17.83 -0.69
C ILE A 37 8.93 -17.68 0.71
N ALA A 38 9.37 -16.47 1.03
CA ALA A 38 9.80 -16.14 2.39
C ALA A 38 8.62 -16.33 3.35
N ARG A 39 8.85 -17.02 4.48
CA ARG A 39 7.82 -17.29 5.48
C ARG A 39 7.08 -16.02 5.91
N ALA A 40 7.83 -14.95 6.15
CA ALA A 40 7.28 -13.64 6.49
C ALA A 40 6.30 -13.08 5.43
N ASN A 41 6.55 -13.31 4.14
CA ASN A 41 5.66 -12.86 3.07
C ASN A 41 4.38 -13.70 3.01
N MET A 42 4.45 -15.00 3.29
CA MET A 42 3.27 -15.87 3.39
C MET A 42 2.42 -15.50 4.62
N GLN A 43 3.04 -15.20 5.75
CA GLN A 43 2.34 -14.81 6.97
C GLN A 43 1.69 -13.42 6.89
N THR A 44 2.28 -12.51 6.11
CA THR A 44 1.77 -11.12 5.93
C THR A 44 0.95 -10.94 4.65
N GLU A 45 0.64 -12.03 3.95
CA GLU A 45 -0.13 -12.02 2.69
C GLU A 45 0.48 -11.19 1.56
N ARG A 46 1.80 -11.00 1.61
CA ARG A 46 2.62 -10.29 0.61
C ARG A 46 3.21 -11.26 -0.41
N VAL A 47 2.39 -12.20 -0.88
CA VAL A 47 2.76 -13.21 -1.88
C VAL A 47 1.93 -13.07 -3.14
N CYS A 48 2.55 -13.34 -4.28
CA CYS A 48 1.89 -13.46 -5.57
C CYS A 48 2.43 -14.71 -6.28
N CYS A 49 1.56 -15.42 -7.00
CA CYS A 49 1.94 -16.61 -7.75
C CYS A 49 2.75 -16.20 -9.00
N GLY A 50 3.93 -16.76 -9.22
CA GLY A 50 4.73 -16.52 -10.41
C GLY A 50 4.15 -17.15 -11.68
N GLY A 51 3.24 -18.13 -11.53
CA GLY A 51 2.60 -18.84 -12.64
C GLY A 51 1.29 -18.20 -13.13
N CYS A 52 0.34 -17.98 -12.23
CA CYS A 52 -0.97 -17.38 -12.57
C CYS A 52 -1.23 -16.05 -11.87
N GLY A 53 -0.33 -15.65 -10.97
CA GLY A 53 -0.52 -14.44 -10.18
C GLY A 53 -0.29 -13.24 -11.07
N ILE A 54 -1.25 -12.33 -11.02
CA ILE A 54 -1.11 -11.04 -11.67
C ILE A 54 -0.09 -10.26 -10.84
N GLY A 55 1.10 -10.01 -11.38
CA GLY A 55 2.18 -9.31 -10.69
C GLY A 55 1.70 -7.99 -10.05
N TRP A 56 2.41 -7.48 -9.05
CA TRP A 56 2.04 -6.25 -8.31
C TRP A 56 1.66 -5.06 -9.21
N ALA A 57 2.21 -5.01 -10.44
CA ALA A 57 1.92 -3.99 -11.43
C ALA A 57 0.60 -4.20 -12.19
N THR A 58 0.11 -5.42 -12.32
CA THR A 58 -1.05 -5.75 -13.15
C THR A 58 -2.29 -6.07 -12.32
N ALA A 59 -2.15 -6.34 -11.01
CA ALA A 59 -3.29 -6.61 -10.13
C ALA A 59 -4.08 -5.33 -9.85
N PRO A 60 -5.40 -5.41 -9.59
CA PRO A 60 -6.19 -4.28 -9.14
C PRO A 60 -5.55 -3.58 -7.93
N SER A 61 -5.66 -2.26 -7.90
CA SER A 61 -5.04 -1.42 -6.88
C SER A 61 -5.94 -0.24 -6.60
N PHE A 62 -5.60 0.52 -5.56
CA PHE A 62 -6.30 1.75 -5.22
C PHE A 62 -5.31 2.90 -5.23
N ILE A 63 -5.76 4.07 -5.66
CA ILE A 63 -5.12 5.34 -5.31
C ILE A 63 -5.96 5.96 -4.18
N TYR A 64 -5.33 6.63 -3.23
CA TYR A 64 -5.99 7.10 -2.02
C TYR A 64 -5.49 8.47 -1.58
N CYS A 65 -6.39 9.23 -0.94
CA CYS A 65 -6.06 10.40 -0.13
C CYS A 65 -6.20 10.02 1.34
N MET A 66 -5.19 10.35 2.12
CA MET A 66 -5.12 10.04 3.52
C MET A 66 -4.75 11.29 4.31
N ARG A 67 -5.40 11.48 5.44
CA ARG A 67 -5.05 12.47 6.44
C ARG A 67 -4.40 11.80 7.63
N PHE A 68 -3.31 12.36 8.14
CA PHE A 68 -2.74 11.94 9.43
C PHE A 68 -2.27 13.14 10.23
N GLY A 69 -2.26 12.97 11.55
CA GLY A 69 -1.64 13.90 12.48
C GLY A 69 -0.41 13.26 13.12
N ILE A 70 0.58 14.09 13.40
CA ILE A 70 1.62 13.80 14.38
C ILE A 70 1.35 14.73 15.56
N LEU A 71 1.56 14.27 16.79
CA LEU A 71 1.29 15.04 17.99
C LEU A 71 1.91 16.45 17.92
N HIS A 72 1.15 17.47 18.30
CA HIS A 72 1.53 18.89 18.26
C HIS A 72 1.85 19.49 16.88
N MET A 73 1.61 18.76 15.77
CA MET A 73 1.74 19.29 14.42
C MET A 73 0.38 19.41 13.73
N PRO A 74 0.23 20.36 12.78
CA PRO A 74 -0.91 20.36 11.87
C PRO A 74 -1.05 19.01 11.16
N HIS A 75 -2.28 18.61 10.88
CA HIS A 75 -2.51 17.41 10.10
C HIS A 75 -1.93 17.57 8.69
N MET A 76 -1.51 16.44 8.13
CA MET A 76 -0.83 16.33 6.85
C MET A 76 -1.61 15.42 5.93
N ILE A 77 -1.43 15.64 4.63
CA ILE A 77 -2.13 14.92 3.57
C ILE A 77 -1.14 14.05 2.80
N LYS A 78 -1.54 12.81 2.56
CA LYS A 78 -0.81 11.87 1.72
C LYS A 78 -1.67 11.40 0.56
N LEU A 79 -1.16 11.65 -0.64
CA LEU A 79 -1.54 10.93 -1.85
C LEU A 79 -0.66 9.68 -1.98
N GLY A 80 -1.27 8.53 -2.26
CA GLY A 80 -0.51 7.31 -2.49
C GLY A 80 -1.35 6.24 -3.16
N PHE A 81 -0.74 5.09 -3.45
CA PHE A 81 -1.44 3.93 -4.00
C PHE A 81 -1.08 2.65 -3.26
N SER A 82 -2.01 1.70 -3.21
CA SER A 82 -1.81 0.39 -2.59
C SER A 82 -2.83 -0.62 -3.10
N ARG A 83 -2.45 -1.90 -3.14
CA ARG A 83 -3.40 -3.01 -3.30
C ARG A 83 -4.34 -3.13 -2.09
N ASN A 84 -3.85 -2.79 -0.90
CA ASN A 84 -4.62 -2.76 0.33
C ASN A 84 -4.29 -1.46 1.11
N PRO A 85 -5.06 -0.38 0.90
CA PRO A 85 -4.85 0.88 1.60
C PRO A 85 -4.96 0.75 3.12
N ARG A 86 -5.86 -0.09 3.64
CA ARG A 86 -6.08 -0.31 5.09
C ARG A 86 -4.89 -0.99 5.75
N SER A 87 -4.36 -2.06 5.16
CA SER A 87 -3.13 -2.71 5.64
C SER A 87 -1.92 -1.77 5.53
N ARG A 88 -1.86 -0.94 4.49
CA ARG A 88 -0.79 0.05 4.32
C ARG A 88 -0.87 1.19 5.34
N LEU A 89 -2.08 1.65 5.67
CA LEU A 89 -2.35 2.59 6.77
C LEU A 89 -1.82 2.01 8.08
N HIS A 90 -2.16 0.75 8.37
CA HIS A 90 -1.75 0.09 9.60
C HIS A 90 -0.22 -0.13 9.68
N HIS A 91 0.43 -0.55 8.60
CA HIS A 91 1.88 -0.81 8.62
C HIS A 91 2.76 0.43 8.45
N GLN A 92 2.29 1.53 7.84
CA GLN A 92 3.09 2.76 7.69
C GLN A 92 2.84 3.78 8.80
N LEU A 93 1.64 3.83 9.37
CA LEU A 93 1.25 4.93 10.27
C LEU A 93 0.89 4.46 11.68
N MET A 94 0.39 3.24 11.89
CA MET A 94 0.14 2.71 13.24
C MET A 94 1.39 2.15 13.93
N CYS A 95 2.60 2.42 13.42
CA CYS A 95 3.84 2.04 14.10
C CYS A 95 4.13 2.91 15.34
N SER A 96 3.43 4.04 15.52
CA SER A 96 3.42 4.80 16.77
C SER A 96 1.98 5.14 17.16
N PRO A 97 1.55 4.93 18.41
CA PRO A 97 0.22 5.33 18.89
C PRO A 97 -0.02 6.84 18.80
N GLU A 98 1.03 7.63 18.57
CA GLU A 98 1.01 9.09 18.42
C GLU A 98 0.60 9.56 17.01
N ILE A 99 0.54 8.65 16.03
CA ILE A 99 0.22 8.97 14.64
C ILE A 99 -1.18 8.46 14.31
N GLY A 100 -2.17 9.34 14.46
CA GLY A 100 -3.55 9.08 14.05
C GLY A 100 -3.72 9.28 12.55
N GLY A 101 -4.26 8.30 11.83
CA GLY A 101 -4.44 8.37 10.37
C GLY A 101 -5.81 7.87 9.91
N THR A 102 -6.40 8.56 8.93
CA THR A 102 -7.69 8.21 8.32
C THR A 102 -7.58 8.30 6.80
N ILE A 103 -8.13 7.31 6.10
CA ILE A 103 -8.30 7.38 4.65
C ILE A 103 -9.53 8.22 4.37
N LEU A 104 -9.37 9.33 3.65
CA LEU A 104 -10.46 10.23 3.29
C LEU A 104 -11.20 9.73 2.05
N LEU A 105 -10.45 9.20 1.07
CA LEU A 105 -11.00 8.75 -0.20
C LEU A 105 -10.12 7.68 -0.84
N THR A 106 -10.77 6.73 -1.51
CA THR A 106 -10.14 5.71 -2.36
C THR A 106 -10.79 5.70 -3.74
N ALA A 107 -9.97 5.59 -4.78
CA ALA A 107 -10.43 5.31 -6.14
C ALA A 107 -9.82 3.99 -6.63
N SER A 108 -10.69 3.10 -7.12
CA SER A 108 -10.32 1.77 -7.62
C SER A 108 -9.65 1.88 -8.99
N MET A 109 -8.49 1.24 -9.12
CA MET A 109 -7.70 1.21 -10.35
C MET A 109 -7.64 -0.22 -10.88
N PRO A 110 -7.76 -0.41 -12.21
CA PRO A 110 -7.75 -1.74 -12.80
C PRO A 110 -6.42 -2.45 -12.59
N THR A 111 -5.32 -1.69 -12.50
CA THR A 111 -3.99 -2.24 -12.23
C THR A 111 -3.15 -1.34 -11.31
N GLY A 112 -2.16 -1.92 -10.62
CA GLY A 112 -1.13 -1.19 -9.87
C GLY A 112 -0.29 -0.26 -10.74
N ARG A 113 -0.06 -0.58 -12.01
CA ARG A 113 0.64 0.27 -12.99
C ARG A 113 -0.19 1.50 -13.31
N THR A 114 -1.50 1.33 -13.52
CA THR A 114 -2.43 2.45 -13.69
C THR A 114 -2.42 3.34 -12.46
N ALA A 115 -2.52 2.75 -11.25
CA ALA A 115 -2.48 3.48 -10.00
C ALA A 115 -1.16 4.25 -9.81
N GLN A 116 -0.02 3.62 -10.07
CA GLN A 116 1.30 4.25 -9.96
C GLN A 116 1.51 5.36 -11.00
N SER A 117 1.12 5.13 -12.25
CA SER A 117 1.24 6.15 -13.31
C SER A 117 0.38 7.36 -12.99
N LEU A 118 -0.84 7.14 -12.50
CA LEU A 118 -1.75 8.19 -12.07
C LEU A 118 -1.20 8.96 -10.87
N GLU A 119 -0.74 8.26 -9.83
CA GLU A 119 -0.13 8.86 -8.64
C GLU A 119 1.06 9.76 -9.01
N LYS A 120 1.98 9.28 -9.85
CA LYS A 120 3.11 10.08 -10.35
C LYS A 120 2.66 11.32 -11.10
N ARG A 121 1.64 11.19 -11.96
CA ARG A 121 1.09 12.33 -12.72
C ARG A 121 0.48 13.37 -11.79
N MET A 122 -0.26 12.93 -10.77
CA MET A 122 -0.88 13.80 -9.79
C MET A 122 0.18 14.51 -8.92
N HIS A 123 1.19 13.79 -8.42
CA HIS A 123 2.32 14.41 -7.72
C HIS A 123 3.06 15.41 -8.62
N GLY A 124 3.26 15.09 -9.89
CA GLY A 124 3.85 16.01 -10.87
C GLY A 124 3.03 17.28 -11.08
N ALA A 125 1.70 17.18 -11.09
CA ALA A 125 0.82 18.35 -11.15
C ALA A 125 0.90 19.19 -9.87
N LEU A 126 0.77 18.56 -8.70
CA LEU A 126 0.85 19.23 -7.39
C LEU A 126 2.19 19.93 -7.19
N LYS A 127 3.31 19.31 -7.59
CA LYS A 127 4.64 19.94 -7.55
C LYS A 127 4.75 21.19 -8.40
N ARG A 128 4.05 21.24 -9.54
CA ARG A 128 4.07 22.41 -10.42
C ARG A 128 3.18 23.53 -9.91
N THR A 129 2.02 23.21 -9.36
CA THR A 129 1.02 24.22 -8.97
C THR A 129 1.11 24.65 -7.50
N HIS A 130 1.67 23.79 -6.63
CA HIS A 130 1.79 24.02 -5.19
C HIS A 130 3.15 23.50 -4.63
N PRO A 131 4.29 23.94 -5.18
CA PRO A 131 5.60 23.51 -4.69
C PRO A 131 5.83 23.87 -3.21
N ASP A 132 5.23 24.96 -2.76
CA ASP A 132 5.26 25.51 -1.40
C ASP A 132 4.41 24.73 -0.39
N ALA A 133 3.56 23.80 -0.85
CA ALA A 133 2.72 22.98 0.02
C ALA A 133 3.29 21.59 0.28
N ILE A 134 4.50 21.31 -0.21
CA ILE A 134 5.21 20.05 0.01
C ILE A 134 5.95 20.15 1.33
N ILE A 135 5.67 19.24 2.24
CA ILE A 135 6.33 19.19 3.54
C ILE A 135 7.72 18.57 3.38
N PRO A 136 8.80 19.24 3.84
CA PRO A 136 10.14 18.69 3.81
C PRO A 136 10.25 17.41 4.67
N PRO A 137 10.97 16.37 4.20
CA PRO A 137 11.12 15.12 4.95
C PRO A 137 11.63 15.29 6.38
N GLU A 138 12.44 16.31 6.64
CA GLU A 138 13.00 16.63 7.95
C GLU A 138 11.92 16.82 9.02
N GLN A 139 10.73 17.28 8.63
CA GLN A 139 9.63 17.54 9.57
C GLN A 139 8.90 16.28 10.02
N TYR A 140 8.99 15.17 9.28
CA TYR A 140 8.23 13.94 9.61
C TYR A 140 9.07 12.66 9.63
N ARG A 141 10.33 12.66 9.17
CA ARG A 141 11.16 11.45 9.02
C ARG A 141 11.41 10.68 10.32
N GLU A 142 11.33 11.35 11.47
CA GLU A 142 11.47 10.75 12.80
C GLU A 142 10.27 9.86 13.15
N HIS A 143 9.10 10.20 12.61
CA HIS A 143 7.83 9.53 12.88
C HIS A 143 7.38 8.65 11.71
N LEU A 144 7.70 9.01 10.48
CA LEU A 144 7.18 8.38 9.26
C LEU A 144 8.28 8.16 8.21
N ARG A 145 8.41 6.92 7.75
CA ARG A 145 9.31 6.56 6.63
C ARG A 145 8.51 6.36 5.35
N VAL A 146 8.41 7.40 4.54
CA VAL A 146 7.77 7.36 3.21
C VAL A 146 8.73 7.82 2.12
N LYS A 147 8.57 7.25 0.92
CA LYS A 147 9.34 7.64 -0.27
C LYS A 147 8.63 8.68 -1.14
N SER A 148 7.31 8.79 -1.03
CA SER A 148 6.51 9.78 -1.76
C SER A 148 6.14 10.95 -0.86
N GLU A 149 5.83 12.07 -1.51
CA GLU A 149 5.61 13.37 -0.92
C GLU A 149 4.49 13.35 0.13
N ILE A 150 4.64 14.25 1.11
CA ILE A 150 3.63 14.63 2.09
C ILE A 150 3.28 16.08 1.84
N TYR A 151 2.00 16.41 1.97
CA TYR A 151 1.46 17.72 1.70
C TYR A 151 0.86 18.36 2.94
N GLU A 152 0.81 19.68 2.95
CA GLU A 152 0.07 20.44 3.94
C GLU A 152 -1.45 20.19 3.87
N ALA A 153 -2.13 20.40 5.00
CA ALA A 153 -3.59 20.34 5.16
C ALA A 153 -4.36 21.06 4.03
N ARG A 154 -3.89 22.22 3.57
CA ARG A 154 -4.57 23.03 2.55
C ARG A 154 -4.75 22.32 1.20
N LEU A 155 -3.98 21.26 0.91
CA LEU A 155 -4.12 20.48 -0.31
C LEU A 155 -5.13 19.33 -0.22
N GLU A 156 -5.78 19.13 0.93
CA GLU A 156 -6.81 18.10 1.09
C GLU A 156 -7.88 18.20 0.00
N THR A 157 -8.56 19.34 -0.10
CA THR A 157 -9.65 19.56 -1.07
C THR A 157 -9.18 19.39 -2.52
N THR A 158 -7.98 19.87 -2.85
CA THR A 158 -7.39 19.74 -4.19
C THR A 158 -7.16 18.27 -4.54
N ILE A 159 -6.54 17.50 -3.64
CA ILE A 159 -6.24 16.09 -3.87
C ILE A 159 -7.54 15.27 -3.95
N LEU A 160 -8.52 15.56 -3.09
CA LEU A 160 -9.85 14.92 -3.14
C LEU A 160 -10.56 15.20 -4.48
N ALA A 161 -10.54 16.45 -4.95
CA ALA A 161 -11.11 16.82 -6.23
C ALA A 161 -10.44 16.11 -7.41
N MET A 162 -9.11 15.93 -7.38
CA MET A 162 -8.40 15.16 -8.39
C MET A 162 -8.80 13.68 -8.38
N LEU A 163 -8.98 13.08 -7.20
CA LEU A 163 -9.38 11.67 -7.06
C LEU A 163 -10.83 11.42 -7.49
N ASN A 164 -11.75 12.33 -7.18
CA ASN A 164 -13.16 12.20 -7.55
C ASN A 164 -13.39 12.08 -9.07
N GLN A 165 -12.43 12.52 -9.90
CA GLN A 165 -12.49 12.34 -11.36
C GLN A 165 -12.45 10.87 -11.81
N PHE A 166 -12.00 9.95 -10.94
CA PHE A 166 -11.82 8.54 -11.27
C PHE A 166 -12.90 7.62 -10.69
N GLY A 167 -13.95 8.20 -10.11
CA GLY A 167 -15.01 7.46 -9.42
C GLY A 167 -14.57 7.00 -8.02
N THR A 168 -15.46 7.13 -7.05
CA THR A 168 -15.25 6.60 -5.72
C THR A 168 -15.35 5.08 -5.78
N GLY A 169 -14.32 4.38 -5.32
CA GLY A 169 -14.49 2.96 -5.03
C GLY A 169 -15.40 2.89 -3.82
N THR A 170 -16.64 2.41 -4.00
CA THR A 170 -17.55 2.14 -2.89
C THR A 170 -16.80 1.29 -1.88
N ASP A 171 -16.78 1.77 -0.63
CA ASP A 171 -16.17 1.07 0.50
C ASP A 171 -16.68 -0.39 0.51
N PRO A 172 -15.82 -1.43 0.59
CA PRO A 172 -16.27 -2.82 0.71
C PRO A 172 -16.74 -3.11 2.14
N SER A 173 -17.62 -2.26 2.67
CA SER A 173 -18.21 -2.36 4.00
C SER A 173 -19.72 -2.56 3.86
N VAL A 174 -20.10 -3.73 3.34
CA VAL A 174 -21.16 -4.57 3.91
C VAL A 174 -20.59 -5.97 4.11
#